data_AF-A0A2M7N398-F1
#
_entry.id   AF-A0A2M7N398-F1
#
_cell.length_a   1.000
_cell.length_b   1.000
_cell.length_c   1.000
_cell.angle_alpha   90.00
_cell.angle_beta   90.00
_cell.angle_gamma   90.00
#
_symmetry.space_group_name_H-M   'P 1'
#
loop_
_entity.id
_entity.type
_entity.pdbx_description
1 polymer ?
#
loop_
_entity_poly.entity_id
_entity_poly.type
_entity_poly.pdbx_seq_one_letter_code
_entity_poly.pdbx_strand_id
1 'polypeptide(L)'
;MFGKIIILILISSIKFVFAFPVAIANKFSFHETVLYTSIGGILGILFFGFVTNQLIKLYNWFVHVYMYNHIKIRRRLKSVKDFFTNLFPKKKKKKIFSKKTKRFIRIKNKWGLFGIAFLTPLILSIPIGTFLAIRFYKATKRTIFILCLFVIIWSLFFSSIIYFTSIRY
;
A
#
# COMPACT_ATOMS: atom_id res chain seq x y z
N MET A 1 -23.01 -14.05 15.25
CA MET A 1 -22.01 -13.14 15.84
C MET A 1 -20.65 -13.25 15.16
N PHE A 2 -20.06 -14.46 15.09
CA PHE A 2 -18.73 -14.71 14.52
C PHE A 2 -18.53 -14.27 13.06
N GLY A 3 -19.51 -14.52 12.18
CA GLY A 3 -19.42 -14.13 10.76
C GLY A 3 -19.26 -12.63 10.54
N LYS A 4 -19.90 -11.80 11.38
CA LYS A 4 -19.78 -10.33 11.30
C LYS A 4 -18.36 -9.86 11.64
N ILE A 5 -17.73 -10.51 12.62
CA ILE A 5 -16.35 -10.22 13.03
C ILE A 5 -15.38 -10.57 11.91
N ILE A 6 -15.53 -11.75 11.30
CA ILE A 6 -14.69 -12.18 10.17
C ILE A 6 -14.81 -11.19 9.01
N ILE A 7 -16.04 -10.80 8.65
CA ILE A 7 -16.30 -9.83 7.58
C ILE A 7 -15.58 -8.50 7.87
N LEU A 8 -15.68 -8.00 9.10
CA LEU A 8 -15.02 -6.76 9.50
C LEU A 8 -13.50 -6.85 9.38
N ILE A 9 -12.90 -7.95 9.86
CA ILE A 9 -11.46 -8.23 9.75
C ILE A 9 -11.05 -8.27 8.27
N LEU A 10 -11.74 -9.04 7.43
CA LEU A 10 -11.41 -9.18 6.01
C LEU A 10 -11.52 -7.86 5.25
N ILE A 11 -12.58 -7.08 5.49
CA ILE A 11 -12.77 -5.78 4.85
C ILE A 11 -11.67 -4.82 5.28
N SER A 12 -11.33 -4.78 6.58
CA SER A 12 -10.26 -3.93 7.08
C SER A 12 -8.89 -4.28 6.49
N SER A 13 -8.62 -5.56 6.23
CA SER A 13 -7.39 -6.04 5.58
C SER A 13 -7.24 -5.55 4.13
N ILE A 14 -8.35 -5.33 3.40
CA ILE A 14 -8.33 -4.94 1.98
C ILE A 14 -8.51 -3.42 1.84
N LYS A 15 -9.60 -2.88 2.41
CA LYS A 15 -9.97 -1.46 2.38
C LYS A 15 -10.31 -1.00 3.79
N PHE A 16 -9.29 -0.57 4.50
CA PHE A 16 -9.38 -0.14 5.90
C PHE A 16 -10.53 0.83 6.19
N VAL A 17 -10.69 1.89 5.39
CA VAL A 17 -11.75 2.90 5.59
C VAL A 17 -13.16 2.29 5.52
N PHE A 18 -13.37 1.26 4.69
CA PHE A 18 -14.69 0.64 4.53
C PHE A 18 -15.07 -0.25 5.71
N ALA A 19 -14.12 -0.61 6.57
CA ALA A 19 -14.41 -1.36 7.78
C ALA A 19 -15.25 -0.55 8.77
N PHE A 20 -15.12 0.78 8.80
CA PHE A 20 -15.83 1.63 9.75
C PHE A 20 -17.35 1.73 9.47
N PRO A 21 -17.81 1.99 8.23
CA PRO A 21 -19.23 1.87 7.91
C PRO A 21 -19.80 0.48 8.18
N VAL A 22 -19.03 -0.57 7.93
CA VAL A 22 -19.43 -1.96 8.21
C VAL A 22 -19.55 -2.20 9.71
N ALA A 23 -18.67 -1.61 10.51
CA ALA A 23 -18.71 -1.71 11.97
C ALA A 23 -19.99 -1.07 12.52
N ILE A 24 -20.33 0.13 12.04
CA ILE A 24 -21.56 0.86 12.37
C ILE A 24 -22.79 0.04 11.96
N ALA A 25 -22.83 -0.46 10.73
CA ALA A 25 -23.95 -1.26 10.22
C ALA A 25 -24.20 -2.54 11.05
N ASN A 26 -23.16 -3.07 11.68
CA ASN A 26 -23.25 -4.27 12.51
C ASN A 26 -23.37 -3.98 14.02
N LYS A 27 -23.42 -2.70 14.44
CA LYS A 27 -23.54 -2.27 15.84
C LYS A 27 -22.41 -2.80 16.74
N PHE A 28 -21.18 -2.78 16.24
CA PHE A 28 -20.01 -3.14 17.06
C PHE A 28 -19.65 -1.99 17.98
N SER A 29 -19.34 -2.24 19.24
CA SER A 29 -18.86 -1.18 20.16
C SER A 29 -17.57 -0.50 19.68
N PHE A 30 -17.24 0.64 20.30
CA PHE A 30 -15.98 1.34 20.05
C PHE A 30 -14.76 0.43 20.20
N HIS A 31 -14.68 -0.33 21.30
CA HIS A 31 -13.55 -1.20 21.58
C HIS A 31 -13.46 -2.35 20.58
N GLU A 32 -14.59 -2.97 20.23
CA GLU A 32 -14.64 -4.03 19.22
C GLU A 32 -14.22 -3.51 17.84
N THR A 33 -14.68 -2.32 17.47
CA THR A 33 -14.30 -1.68 16.20
C THR A 33 -12.80 -1.45 16.15
N VAL A 34 -12.22 -0.85 17.19
CA VAL A 34 -10.77 -0.60 17.25
C VAL A 34 -9.99 -1.91 17.18
N LEU A 35 -10.36 -2.89 18.00
CA LEU A 35 -9.66 -4.18 18.08
C LEU A 35 -9.72 -4.95 16.76
N TYR A 36 -10.91 -5.16 16.19
CA TYR A 36 -11.07 -5.97 14.99
C TYR A 36 -10.49 -5.29 13.74
N THR A 37 -10.61 -3.97 13.61
CA THR A 37 -9.99 -3.25 12.49
C THR A 37 -8.46 -3.17 12.62
N SER A 38 -7.91 -3.04 13.83
CA SER A 38 -6.46 -3.14 14.04
C SER A 38 -5.93 -4.53 13.75
N ILE A 39 -6.60 -5.59 14.22
CA ILE A 39 -6.22 -6.98 13.93
C ILE A 39 -6.24 -7.22 12.42
N GLY A 40 -7.33 -6.90 11.73
CA GLY A 40 -7.42 -7.11 10.29
C GLY A 40 -6.44 -6.24 9.50
N GLY A 41 -6.26 -4.97 9.86
CA GLY A 41 -5.27 -4.11 9.21
C GLY A 41 -3.83 -4.64 9.36
N ILE A 42 -3.45 -5.11 10.56
CA ILE A 42 -2.14 -5.72 10.81
C ILE A 42 -1.98 -7.03 10.02
N LEU A 43 -2.97 -7.92 10.08
CA LEU A 43 -2.96 -9.18 9.33
C LEU A 43 -2.85 -8.93 7.82
N GLY A 44 -3.58 -7.94 7.31
CA GLY A 44 -3.50 -7.49 5.92
C GLY A 44 -2.09 -7.03 5.55
N ILE A 45 -1.46 -6.16 6.36
CA ILE A 45 -0.08 -5.70 6.11
C ILE A 45 0.89 -6.87 6.09
N LEU A 46 0.79 -7.80 7.04
CA LEU A 46 1.67 -8.97 7.11
C LEU A 46 1.48 -9.88 5.90
N PHE A 47 0.23 -10.19 5.56
CA PHE A 47 -0.13 -11.03 4.42
C PHE A 47 0.34 -10.40 3.10
N PHE A 48 -0.07 -9.18 2.80
CA PHE A 48 0.31 -8.49 1.56
C PHE A 48 1.80 -8.18 1.51
N GLY A 49 2.43 -7.96 2.67
CA GLY A 49 3.86 -7.75 2.75
C GLY A 49 4.66 -9.00 2.39
N PHE A 50 4.24 -10.15 2.90
CA PHE A 50 4.76 -11.45 2.50
C PHE A 50 4.49 -11.70 1.01
N VAL A 51 3.25 -11.63 0.55
CA VAL A 51 2.89 -11.86 -0.86
C VAL A 51 3.70 -10.95 -1.80
N THR A 52 3.86 -9.67 -1.48
CA THR A 52 4.63 -8.72 -2.30
C THR A 52 6.08 -9.15 -2.47
N ASN A 53 6.74 -9.60 -1.40
CA ASN A 53 8.12 -10.08 -1.48
C ASN A 53 8.24 -11.28 -2.43
N GLN A 54 7.26 -12.18 -2.40
CA GLN A 54 7.26 -13.37 -3.25
C GLN A 54 6.95 -13.01 -4.69
N LEU A 55 6.01 -12.10 -4.92
CA LEU A 55 5.73 -11.57 -6.25
C LEU A 55 6.97 -10.90 -6.86
N ILE A 56 7.72 -10.13 -6.08
CA ILE A 56 8.96 -9.50 -6.57
C ILE A 56 10.03 -10.56 -6.88
N LYS A 57 10.22 -11.56 -6.02
CA LYS A 57 11.15 -12.67 -6.27
C LYS A 57 10.74 -13.49 -7.48
N LEU A 58 9.46 -13.84 -7.60
CA LEU A 58 8.90 -14.57 -8.72
C LEU A 58 9.03 -13.79 -10.03
N TYR A 59 8.75 -12.48 -10.01
CA TYR A 59 8.94 -11.61 -11.17
C TYR A 59 10.41 -11.55 -11.58
N ASN A 60 11.33 -11.34 -10.63
CA ASN A 60 12.76 -11.28 -10.92
C ASN A 60 13.27 -12.63 -11.42
N TRP A 61 12.83 -13.74 -10.82
CA TRP A 61 13.14 -15.10 -11.26
C TRP A 61 12.58 -15.36 -12.66
N PHE A 62 11.32 -15.04 -12.94
CA PHE A 62 10.70 -15.23 -14.25
C PHE A 62 11.44 -14.42 -15.31
N VAL A 63 11.72 -13.15 -15.04
CA VAL A 63 12.52 -12.29 -15.91
C VAL A 63 13.92 -12.88 -16.12
N HIS A 64 14.58 -13.37 -15.07
CA HIS A 64 15.96 -13.84 -15.18
C HIS A 64 16.08 -15.25 -15.79
N VAL A 65 15.15 -16.15 -15.52
CA VAL A 65 15.17 -17.55 -16.00
C VAL A 65 14.56 -17.66 -17.39
N TYR A 66 13.43 -16.98 -17.64
CA TYR A 66 12.74 -17.04 -18.92
C TYR A 66 13.27 -16.00 -19.93
N MET A 67 13.42 -14.75 -19.52
CA MET A 67 13.72 -13.64 -20.43
C MET A 67 15.22 -13.48 -20.76
N TYR A 68 16.13 -13.89 -19.86
CA TYR A 68 17.58 -13.83 -20.11
C TYR A 68 18.04 -14.89 -21.12
N ASN A 69 17.45 -16.09 -21.07
CA ASN A 69 17.85 -17.22 -21.90
C ASN A 69 17.32 -17.10 -23.35
N HIS A 70 16.25 -16.34 -23.58
CA HIS A 70 15.70 -16.09 -24.92
C HIS A 70 16.22 -14.79 -25.56
N ILE A 71 17.41 -14.86 -26.18
CA ILE A 71 18.04 -13.77 -26.96
C ILE A 71 17.08 -13.09 -27.97
N LYS A 72 16.17 -13.86 -28.58
CA LYS A 72 15.20 -13.39 -29.60
C LYS A 72 14.13 -12.45 -29.02
N ILE A 73 13.71 -12.66 -27.77
CA ILE A 73 12.70 -11.85 -27.06
C ILE A 73 13.27 -10.49 -26.68
N ARG A 74 14.56 -10.43 -26.31
CA ARG A 74 15.28 -9.18 -26.03
C ARG A 74 15.28 -8.24 -27.24
N ARG A 75 15.38 -8.78 -28.46
CA ARG A 75 15.31 -8.02 -29.72
C ARG A 75 13.90 -7.48 -30.01
N ARG A 76 12.85 -8.28 -29.79
CA ARG A 76 11.44 -7.83 -29.94
C ARG A 76 11.05 -6.77 -28.91
N LEU A 77 11.44 -6.93 -27.65
CA LEU A 77 11.22 -5.92 -26.62
C LEU A 77 11.97 -4.62 -26.90
N LYS A 78 13.15 -4.69 -27.52
CA LYS A 78 13.89 -3.51 -27.99
C LYS A 78 13.11 -2.80 -29.10
N SER A 79 12.62 -3.53 -30.10
CA SER A 79 11.78 -2.98 -31.18
C SER A 79 10.48 -2.35 -30.67
N VAL A 80 9.78 -2.98 -29.73
CA VAL A 80 8.56 -2.42 -29.12
C VAL A 80 8.88 -1.19 -28.27
N LYS A 81 9.95 -1.24 -27.46
CA LYS A 81 10.42 -0.08 -26.69
C LYS A 81 10.79 1.08 -27.60
N ASP A 82 11.49 0.80 -28.71
CA ASP A 82 11.92 1.78 -29.70
C ASP A 82 10.70 2.40 -30.42
N PHE A 83 9.68 1.58 -30.76
CA PHE A 83 8.39 2.04 -31.29
C PHE A 83 7.66 2.97 -30.32
N PHE A 84 7.52 2.59 -29.04
CA PHE A 84 6.90 3.45 -28.03
C PHE A 84 7.73 4.72 -27.76
N THR A 85 9.07 4.67 -27.84
CA THR A 85 9.89 5.89 -27.71
C THR A 85 9.80 6.81 -28.91
N ASN A 86 9.50 6.29 -30.10
CA ASN A 86 9.28 7.09 -31.31
C ASN A 86 7.86 7.68 -31.33
N LEU A 87 6.85 6.95 -30.83
CA LEU A 87 5.48 7.45 -30.64
C LEU A 87 5.41 8.51 -29.53
N PHE A 88 6.19 8.34 -28.47
CA PHE A 88 6.31 9.29 -27.36
C PHE A 88 7.74 9.83 -27.30
N PRO A 89 8.14 10.71 -28.23
CA PRO A 89 9.48 11.28 -28.23
C PRO A 89 9.74 11.91 -26.86
N LYS A 90 10.86 11.50 -26.23
CA LYS A 90 11.26 12.02 -24.93
C LYS A 90 11.27 13.55 -24.99
N LYS A 91 10.25 14.19 -24.37
CA LYS A 91 10.26 15.63 -24.12
C LYS A 91 11.63 16.01 -23.57
N LYS A 92 12.28 17.01 -24.22
CA LYS A 92 13.62 17.52 -23.89
C LYS A 92 13.90 17.40 -22.39
N LYS A 93 15.04 16.80 -22.02
CA LYS A 93 15.44 16.53 -20.62
C LYS A 93 15.08 17.74 -19.75
N LYS A 94 13.96 17.68 -19.01
CA LYS A 94 13.61 18.72 -18.05
C LYS A 94 14.78 18.84 -17.08
N LYS A 95 15.28 20.06 -16.85
CA LYS A 95 16.42 20.30 -15.94
C LYS A 95 16.23 19.48 -14.66
N ILE A 96 17.20 18.63 -14.38
CA ILE A 96 17.21 17.64 -13.29
C ILE A 96 17.01 18.34 -11.92
N PHE A 97 17.21 19.66 -11.88
CA PHE A 97 17.16 20.53 -10.72
C PHE A 97 16.15 21.69 -10.83
N SER A 98 14.94 21.45 -11.34
CA SER A 98 13.85 22.41 -11.11
C SER A 98 13.56 22.55 -9.60
N LYS A 99 13.22 23.75 -9.12
CA LYS A 99 12.78 23.98 -7.74
C LYS A 99 11.65 23.01 -7.34
N LYS A 100 10.78 22.63 -8.30
CA LYS A 100 9.71 21.63 -8.13
C LYS A 100 10.27 20.21 -7.93
N THR A 101 11.26 19.80 -8.72
CA THR A 101 11.95 18.51 -8.57
C THR A 101 12.73 18.42 -7.26
N LYS A 102 13.44 19.49 -6.87
CA LYS A 102 14.12 19.58 -5.56
C LYS A 102 13.13 19.52 -4.39
N ARG A 103 11.94 20.14 -4.52
CA ARG A 103 10.88 20.09 -3.49
C ARG A 103 10.28 18.70 -3.38
N PHE A 104 10.02 18.01 -4.50
CA PHE A 104 9.57 16.62 -4.52
C PHE A 104 10.61 15.67 -3.89
N ILE A 105 11.89 15.82 -4.24
CA ILE A 105 12.98 15.04 -3.64
C ILE A 105 13.11 15.32 -2.13
N ARG A 106 12.97 16.59 -1.69
CA ARG A 106 12.97 16.94 -0.27
C ARG A 106 11.77 16.39 0.50
N ILE A 107 10.57 16.44 -0.08
CA ILE A 107 9.37 15.86 0.54
C ILE A 107 9.52 14.34 0.63
N LYS A 108 9.97 13.67 -0.45
CA LYS A 108 10.28 12.24 -0.45
C LYS A 108 11.34 11.88 0.58
N ASN A 109 12.42 12.65 0.71
CA ASN A 109 13.48 12.37 1.67
C ASN A 109 13.07 12.67 3.13
N LYS A 110 12.17 13.64 3.36
CA LYS A 110 11.74 14.05 4.71
C LYS A 110 10.54 13.25 5.22
N TRP A 111 9.62 12.85 4.34
CA TRP A 111 8.39 12.12 4.66
C TRP A 111 8.43 10.66 4.22
N GLY A 112 9.60 10.12 3.85
CA GLY A 112 9.74 8.88 3.07
C GLY A 112 8.77 7.74 3.38
N LEU A 113 9.12 6.86 4.30
CA LEU A 113 8.30 5.71 4.67
C LEU A 113 7.05 6.12 5.47
N PHE A 114 7.21 7.09 6.38
CA PHE A 114 6.13 7.57 7.25
C PHE A 114 4.96 8.20 6.48
N GLY A 115 5.24 8.94 5.41
CA GLY A 115 4.24 9.55 4.55
C GLY A 115 3.45 8.50 3.77
N ILE A 116 4.12 7.48 3.22
CA ILE A 116 3.42 6.35 2.58
C ILE A 116 2.54 5.65 3.62
N ALA A 117 3.09 5.31 4.79
CA ALA A 117 2.36 4.62 5.83
C ALA A 117 1.18 5.43 6.39
N PHE A 118 1.31 6.75 6.53
CA PHE A 118 0.23 7.64 6.93
C PHE A 118 -0.88 7.72 5.86
N LEU A 119 -0.51 7.81 4.58
CA LEU A 119 -1.46 7.85 3.46
C LEU A 119 -2.10 6.50 3.15
N THR A 120 -1.52 5.39 3.65
CA THR A 120 -1.98 4.03 3.36
C THR A 120 -3.40 3.80 3.89
N PRO A 121 -3.69 3.82 5.20
CA PRO A 121 -5.03 3.52 5.69
C PRO A 121 -6.12 4.49 5.19
N LEU A 122 -5.75 5.70 4.76
CA LEU A 122 -6.67 6.75 4.34
C LEU A 122 -7.00 6.74 2.83
N ILE A 123 -5.99 6.64 1.97
CA ILE A 123 -6.13 6.83 0.50
C ILE A 123 -5.74 5.58 -0.28
N LEU A 124 -4.70 4.88 0.16
CA LEU A 124 -4.13 3.74 -0.54
C LEU A 124 -4.53 2.44 0.16
N SER A 125 -5.46 1.67 -0.41
CA SER A 125 -5.81 0.32 0.07
C SER A 125 -4.59 -0.44 0.60
N ILE A 126 -4.70 -1.11 1.75
CA ILE A 126 -3.59 -1.81 2.42
C ILE A 126 -2.75 -2.65 1.44
N PRO A 127 -3.33 -3.41 0.47
CA PRO A 127 -2.54 -4.15 -0.51
C PRO A 127 -1.60 -3.24 -1.33
N ILE A 128 -2.12 -2.12 -1.82
CA ILE A 128 -1.42 -1.18 -2.70
C ILE A 128 -0.37 -0.40 -1.90
N GLY A 129 -0.73 0.09 -0.71
CA GLY A 129 0.19 0.85 0.14
C GLY A 129 1.34 -0.02 0.65
N THR A 130 1.05 -1.26 1.06
CA THR A 130 2.08 -2.22 1.49
C THR A 130 3.01 -2.60 0.34
N PHE A 131 2.46 -2.85 -0.86
CA PHE A 131 3.25 -3.10 -2.06
C PHE A 131 4.19 -1.93 -2.37
N LEU A 132 3.67 -0.71 -2.30
CA LEU A 132 4.42 0.51 -2.59
C LEU A 132 5.54 0.75 -1.56
N ALA A 133 5.23 0.56 -0.28
CA ALA A 133 6.18 0.70 0.82
C ALA A 133 7.34 -0.29 0.69
N ILE A 134 7.05 -1.56 0.42
CA ILE A 134 8.07 -2.60 0.23
C ILE A 134 8.90 -2.33 -1.03
N ARG A 135 8.28 -1.92 -2.12
CA ARG A 135 8.98 -1.63 -3.37
C ARG A 135 9.96 -0.47 -3.23
N PHE A 136 9.63 0.56 -2.46
CA PHE A 136 10.50 1.74 -2.31
C PHE A 136 11.46 1.66 -1.12
N TYR A 137 11.08 1.01 -0.01
CA TYR A 137 11.83 1.02 1.24
C TYR A 137 12.32 -0.37 1.70
N LYS A 138 12.12 -1.40 0.86
CA LYS A 138 12.38 -2.82 1.15
C LYS A 138 11.48 -3.36 2.27
N ALA A 139 11.23 -4.67 2.25
CA ALA A 139 10.48 -5.35 3.31
C ALA A 139 11.34 -5.61 4.54
N THR A 140 11.73 -4.53 5.23
CA THR A 140 12.42 -4.61 6.52
C THR A 140 11.42 -4.66 7.66
N LYS A 141 11.84 -5.17 8.83
CA LYS A 141 11.03 -5.13 10.07
C LYS A 141 10.55 -3.71 10.39
N ARG A 142 11.40 -2.71 10.16
CA ARG A 142 11.06 -1.28 10.34
C ARG A 142 9.92 -0.82 9.42
N THR A 143 9.94 -1.23 8.14
CA THR A 143 8.88 -0.93 7.17
C THR A 143 7.53 -1.46 7.63
N ILE A 144 7.49 -2.75 8.01
CA ILE A 144 6.28 -3.42 8.46
C ILE A 144 5.79 -2.82 9.77
N PHE A 145 6.68 -2.60 10.74
CA PHE A 145 6.33 -2.01 12.03
C PHE A 145 5.70 -0.62 11.89
N ILE A 146 6.26 0.25 11.04
CA ILE A 146 5.71 1.58 10.79
C ILE A 146 4.32 1.49 10.15
N LEU A 147 4.10 0.59 9.19
CA LEU A 147 2.77 0.38 8.59
C LEU A 147 1.74 -0.05 9.65
N CYS A 148 2.09 -1.01 10.51
CA CYS A 148 1.22 -1.47 11.58
C CYS A 148 0.90 -0.36 12.59
N LEU A 149 1.89 0.44 12.97
CA LEU A 149 1.71 1.57 13.88
C LEU A 149 0.69 2.58 13.33
N PHE A 150 0.81 2.94 12.05
CA PHE A 150 -0.16 3.86 11.43
C PHE A 150 -1.56 3.26 11.33
N VAL A 151 -1.70 1.96 11.08
CA VAL A 151 -3.02 1.30 11.11
C VAL A 151 -3.68 1.43 12.48
N ILE A 152 -2.93 1.25 13.57
CA ILE A 152 -3.47 1.41 14.93
C ILE A 152 -3.87 2.86 15.18
N ILE A 153 -3.00 3.82 14.82
CA ILE A 153 -3.29 5.26 14.96
C ILE A 153 -4.57 5.65 14.20
N TRP A 154 -4.70 5.19 12.96
CA TRP A 154 -5.90 5.45 12.14
C TRP A 154 -7.14 4.73 12.66
N SER A 155 -6.99 3.51 13.21
CA SER A 155 -8.08 2.77 13.86
C SER A 155 -8.68 3.59 15.00
N LEU A 156 -7.83 4.11 15.88
CA LEU A 156 -8.24 4.96 16.99
C LEU A 156 -8.86 6.26 16.49
N PHE A 157 -8.26 6.91 15.49
CA PHE A 157 -8.73 8.18 14.95
C PHE A 157 -10.15 8.06 14.37
N PHE A 158 -10.38 7.10 13.47
CA PHE A 158 -11.69 6.90 12.85
C PHE A 158 -12.74 6.43 13.85
N SER A 159 -12.38 5.50 14.74
CA SER A 159 -13.32 5.04 15.79
C SER A 159 -13.69 6.20 16.73
N SER A 160 -12.76 7.09 17.05
CA SER A 160 -13.04 8.27 17.87
C SER A 160 -13.99 9.24 17.17
N ILE A 161 -13.79 9.49 15.87
CA ILE A 161 -14.71 10.31 15.07
C ILE A 161 -16.13 9.72 15.10
N ILE A 162 -16.27 8.40 14.95
CA ILE A 162 -17.57 7.72 14.96
C ILE A 162 -18.22 7.85 16.33
N TYR A 163 -17.44 7.63 17.40
CA TYR A 163 -17.91 7.80 18.76
C TYR A 163 -18.44 9.22 19.02
N PHE A 164 -17.68 10.25 18.65
CA PHE A 164 -18.09 11.65 18.84
C PHE A 164 -19.29 12.05 17.99
N THR A 165 -19.43 11.51 16.77
CA THR A 165 -20.57 11.81 15.90
C THR A 165 -21.87 11.15 16.37
N SER A 166 -21.86 10.39 17.47
CA SER A 166 -23.04 9.72 18.04
C SER A 166 -23.78 8.83 17.03
N ILE A 167 -23.10 8.43 15.95
CA ILE A 167 -23.63 7.50 14.95
C ILE A 167 -23.58 6.12 15.61
N ARG A 168 -24.71 5.79 16.25
CA ARG A 168 -24.95 4.69 17.19
C ARG A 168 -24.13 3.44 16.90
N TYR A 169 -23.25 3.13 17.85
CA TYR A 169 -22.95 1.76 18.24
C TYR A 169 -24.22 1.06 18.75
#